data_AF-A0A942GKU2-F1
#
_entry.id   AF-A0A942GKU2-F1
#
_cell.length_a   1.000
_cell.length_b   1.000
_cell.length_c   1.000
_cell.angle_alpha   90.00
_cell.angle_beta   90.00
_cell.angle_gamma   90.00
#
_symmetry.space_group_name_H-M   'P 1'
#
loop_
_entity.id
_entity.type
_entity.pdbx_description
1 polymer ?
#
loop_
_entity_poly.entity_id
_entity_poly.type
_entity_poly.pdbx_seq_one_letter_code
_entity_poly.pdbx_strand_id
1 'polypeptide(L)'
;MDQLDSINLESEDTFKPPTFFQMIFSQMIKDMKFVGMFVIIMGALNCLSIIGAIIGIPYIFIGMRIREAAEQFEIFKMTNDARAMRAGFELQAKYFKIIKILIIIGLVLMVLGIILFFALLIPFISTIYEYQHYGS
;
A
#
# COMPACT_ATOMS: atom_id res chain seq x y z
N MET A 1 57.06 30.69 -15.70
CA MET A 1 56.40 31.22 -16.90
C MET A 1 56.48 30.07 -17.89
N ASP A 2 55.49 29.21 -18.02
CA ASP A 2 54.04 29.45 -18.00
C ASP A 2 53.35 28.31 -17.25
N GLN A 3 52.81 28.56 -16.05
CA GLN A 3 51.39 28.88 -15.84
C GLN A 3 50.42 28.06 -16.69
N LEU A 4 49.75 27.12 -16.01
CA LEU A 4 48.29 27.08 -15.96
C LEU A 4 47.53 26.83 -17.28
N ASP A 5 47.85 25.78 -18.03
CA ASP A 5 46.95 25.25 -19.08
C ASP A 5 46.88 23.73 -18.93
N SER A 6 45.83 23.09 -18.45
CA SER A 6 44.46 23.51 -18.20
C SER A 6 43.94 22.59 -17.10
N ILE A 7 43.76 23.16 -15.91
CA ILE A 7 42.88 22.60 -14.91
C ILE A 7 41.46 22.81 -15.47
N ASN A 8 41.03 21.93 -16.39
CA ASN A 8 39.61 21.79 -16.75
C ASN A 8 38.92 21.05 -15.60
N LEU A 9 38.87 21.72 -14.44
CA LEU A 9 37.91 21.51 -13.35
C LEU A 9 36.68 22.38 -13.62
N GLU A 10 36.11 22.29 -14.80
CA GLU A 10 34.66 22.45 -14.90
C GLU A 10 34.10 21.05 -14.78
N SER A 11 33.87 20.64 -13.53
CA SER A 11 32.71 19.81 -13.26
C SER A 11 31.51 20.65 -13.69
N GLU A 12 31.22 20.61 -14.99
CA GLU A 12 29.88 20.82 -15.49
C GLU A 12 29.04 19.80 -14.73
N ASP A 13 28.49 20.23 -13.58
CA ASP A 13 27.27 19.68 -13.01
C ASP A 13 26.18 19.97 -14.03
N THR A 14 26.31 19.30 -15.17
CA THR A 14 25.35 19.26 -16.24
C THR A 14 24.17 18.60 -15.58
N PHE A 15 23.20 19.42 -15.22
CA PHE A 15 21.89 19.00 -14.76
C PHE A 15 21.32 18.08 -15.83
N LYS A 16 21.63 16.78 -15.72
CA LYS A 16 21.08 15.75 -16.58
C LYS A 16 19.66 15.57 -16.06
N PRO A 17 18.64 15.96 -16.82
CA PRO A 17 17.27 15.79 -16.38
C PRO A 17 17.08 14.30 -16.05
N PRO A 18 16.41 13.98 -14.94
CA PRO A 18 16.22 12.61 -14.54
C PRO A 18 15.59 11.84 -15.69
N THR A 19 16.15 10.68 -16.00
CA THR A 19 15.62 9.84 -17.07
C THR A 19 14.18 9.45 -16.75
N PHE A 20 13.39 9.12 -17.78
CA PHE A 20 12.01 8.66 -17.59
C PHE A 20 11.91 7.54 -16.54
N PHE A 21 12.83 6.58 -16.58
CA PHE A 21 12.91 5.52 -15.58
C PHE A 21 13.14 6.04 -14.16
N GLN A 22 14.07 6.97 -13.95
CA GLN A 22 14.35 7.54 -12.64
C GLN A 22 13.15 8.30 -12.06
N MET A 23 12.37 8.97 -12.91
CA MET A 23 11.13 9.63 -12.49
C MET A 23 10.08 8.61 -12.03
N ILE A 24 9.81 7.58 -12.84
CA ILE A 24 8.86 6.51 -12.51
C ILE A 24 9.29 5.76 -11.25
N PHE A 25 10.59 5.42 -11.14
CA PHE A 25 11.12 4.74 -9.97
C PHE A 25 11.00 5.59 -8.69
N SER A 26 11.27 6.89 -8.79
CA SER A 26 11.10 7.81 -7.66
C SER A 26 9.63 7.97 -7.27
N GLN A 27 8.72 8.00 -8.25
CA GLN A 27 7.29 8.05 -7.99
C GLN A 27 6.80 6.76 -7.32
N MET A 28 7.24 5.60 -7.81
CA MET A 28 6.91 4.29 -7.23
C MET A 28 7.33 4.22 -5.75
N ILE A 29 8.53 4.70 -5.39
CA ILE A 29 8.98 4.75 -4.00
C ILE A 29 8.04 5.61 -3.13
N LYS A 30 7.62 6.78 -3.64
CA LYS A 30 6.69 7.67 -2.92
C LYS A 30 5.33 7.00 -2.74
N ASP A 31 4.80 6.38 -3.78
CA ASP A 31 3.51 5.69 -3.75
C ASP A 31 3.56 4.50 -2.78
N MET A 32 4.65 3.73 -2.77
CA MET A 32 4.83 2.63 -1.81
C MET A 32 4.86 3.13 -0.35
N LYS A 33 5.52 4.26 -0.07
CA LYS A 33 5.51 4.88 1.26
C LYS A 33 4.10 5.32 1.65
N PHE A 34 3.38 5.95 0.74
CA PHE A 34 2.00 6.39 0.95
C PHE A 34 1.06 5.22 1.21
N VAL A 35 1.08 4.20 0.34
CA VAL A 35 0.27 2.99 0.48
C VAL A 35 0.56 2.30 1.80
N GLY A 36 1.83 2.14 2.16
CA GLY A 36 2.18 1.50 3.43
C GLY A 36 1.70 2.30 4.65
N MET A 37 1.80 3.63 4.62
CA MET A 37 1.22 4.48 5.67
C MET A 37 -0.30 4.36 5.75
N PHE A 38 -0.98 4.43 4.61
CA PHE A 38 -2.43 4.28 4.52
C PHE A 38 -2.89 2.92 5.06
N VAL A 39 -2.22 1.83 4.66
CA VAL A 39 -2.51 0.47 5.11
C VAL A 39 -2.31 0.31 6.61
N ILE A 40 -1.27 0.91 7.20
CA ILE A 40 -1.05 0.93 8.66
C ILE A 40 -2.20 1.66 9.36
N ILE A 41 -2.59 2.84 8.87
CA ILE A 41 -3.68 3.63 9.46
C ILE A 41 -5.00 2.85 9.39
N MET A 42 -5.33 2.27 8.23
CA MET A 42 -6.53 1.44 8.08
C MET A 42 -6.49 0.21 8.99
N GLY A 43 -5.33 -0.42 9.15
CA GLY A 43 -5.15 -1.52 10.10
C GLY A 43 -5.40 -1.10 11.54
N ALA A 44 -4.83 0.04 11.96
CA ALA A 44 -5.03 0.60 13.30
C ALA A 44 -6.49 0.96 13.58
N LEU A 45 -7.20 1.51 12.59
CA LEU A 45 -8.64 1.78 12.70
C LEU A 45 -9.46 0.49 12.85
N ASN A 46 -9.10 -0.59 12.13
CA ASN A 46 -9.77 -1.88 12.29
C ASN A 46 -9.54 -2.49 13.68
N CYS A 47 -8.39 -2.24 14.30
CA CYS A 47 -8.08 -2.69 15.66
C CYS A 47 -8.92 -2.02 16.77
N LEU A 48 -9.71 -0.97 16.47
CA LEU A 48 -10.63 -0.37 17.44
C LEU A 48 -11.72 -1.34 17.90
N SER A 49 -12.02 -2.37 17.11
CA SER A 49 -12.95 -3.44 17.46
C SER A 49 -12.21 -4.75 17.74
N ILE A 50 -12.69 -5.54 18.71
CA ILE A 50 -12.10 -6.86 19.05
C ILE A 50 -12.09 -7.78 17.83
N ILE A 51 -13.19 -7.79 17.06
CA ILE A 51 -13.33 -8.60 15.86
C ILE A 51 -12.40 -8.07 14.75
N GLY A 52 -12.36 -6.75 14.57
CA GLY A 52 -11.53 -6.11 13.56
C GLY A 52 -10.03 -6.23 13.83
N ALA A 53 -9.59 -6.40 15.07
CA ALA A 53 -8.18 -6.58 15.42
C ALA A 53 -7.56 -7.84 14.78
N ILE A 54 -8.35 -8.90 14.58
CA ILE A 54 -7.90 -10.14 13.90
C ILE A 54 -7.44 -9.85 12.47
N ILE A 55 -8.10 -8.90 11.79
CA ILE A 55 -7.76 -8.48 10.43
C ILE A 55 -6.78 -7.29 10.45
N GLY A 56 -6.95 -6.36 11.39
CA GLY A 56 -6.16 -5.14 11.50
C GLY A 56 -4.67 -5.37 11.76
N ILE A 57 -4.32 -6.34 12.62
CA ILE A 57 -2.92 -6.68 12.92
C ILE A 57 -2.17 -7.13 11.64
N PRO A 58 -2.68 -8.09 10.84
CA PRO A 58 -2.11 -8.41 9.54
C PRO A 58 -1.91 -7.21 8.63
N TYR A 59 -2.91 -6.30 8.55
CA TYR A 59 -2.83 -5.07 7.76
C TYR A 59 -1.67 -4.17 8.19
N ILE A 60 -1.50 -3.94 9.48
CA ILE A 60 -0.38 -3.13 10.00
C ILE A 60 0.96 -3.75 9.59
N PHE A 61 1.11 -5.07 9.76
CA PHE A 61 2.35 -5.76 9.44
C PHE A 61 2.73 -5.64 7.97
N ILE A 62 1.77 -5.80 7.05
CA ILE A 62 2.06 -5.66 5.61
C ILE A 62 2.35 -4.22 5.22
N GLY A 63 1.70 -3.23 5.84
CA GLY A 63 1.97 -1.82 5.58
C GLY A 63 3.38 -1.43 5.98
N MET A 64 3.92 -2.02 7.06
CA MET A 64 5.33 -1.88 7.42
C MET A 64 6.24 -2.51 6.35
N ARG A 65 5.91 -3.70 5.84
CA ARG A 65 6.72 -4.39 4.81
C ARG A 65 6.88 -3.60 3.52
N ILE A 66 5.81 -2.97 3.02
CA ILE A 66 5.90 -2.17 1.79
C ILE A 66 6.66 -0.85 2.01
N ARG A 67 6.62 -0.28 3.23
CA ARG A 67 7.47 0.86 3.61
C ARG A 67 8.94 0.49 3.68
N GLU A 68 9.27 -0.63 4.30
CA GLU A 68 10.65 -1.17 4.33
C GLU A 68 11.16 -1.39 2.90
N ALA A 69 10.33 -1.94 2.00
CA ALA A 69 10.69 -2.11 0.59
C ALA A 69 10.99 -0.77 -0.09
N ALA A 70 10.17 0.25 0.15
CA ALA A 70 10.38 1.59 -0.40
C ALA A 70 11.69 2.23 0.10
N GLU A 71 12.04 2.00 1.37
CA GLU A 71 13.30 2.46 1.96
C GLU A 71 14.50 1.77 1.31
N GLN A 72 14.45 0.46 1.09
CA GLN A 72 15.50 -0.26 0.36
C GLN A 72 15.68 0.23 -1.08
N PHE A 73 14.58 0.54 -1.77
CA PHE A 73 14.63 1.15 -3.11
C PHE A 73 15.18 2.57 -3.09
N GLU A 74 14.94 3.34 -2.04
CA GLU A 74 15.53 4.66 -1.86
C GLU A 74 17.03 4.57 -1.59
N ILE A 75 17.48 3.61 -0.77
CA ILE A 75 18.90 3.31 -0.58
C ILE A 75 19.54 2.97 -1.92
N PHE A 76 18.96 2.05 -2.70
CA PHE A 76 19.45 1.72 -4.04
C PHE A 76 19.53 2.95 -4.95
N LYS A 77 18.53 3.83 -4.93
CA LYS A 77 18.53 5.08 -5.71
C LYS A 77 19.72 5.99 -5.34
N MET A 78 20.11 6.03 -4.06
CA MET A 78 21.19 6.89 -3.55
C MET A 78 22.57 6.26 -3.70
N THR A 79 22.69 4.94 -3.55
CA THR A 79 23.98 4.24 -3.45
C THR A 79 24.31 3.37 -4.65
N ASN A 80 23.34 3.11 -5.52
CA ASN A 80 23.43 2.14 -6.62
C ASN A 80 23.82 0.72 -6.16
N ASP A 81 23.51 0.37 -4.91
CA ASP A 81 23.82 -0.96 -4.36
C ASP A 81 22.78 -2.01 -4.79
N ALA A 82 23.22 -2.97 -5.61
CA ALA A 82 22.41 -4.09 -6.08
C ALA A 82 21.85 -4.97 -4.94
N ARG A 83 22.47 -4.98 -3.75
CA ARG A 83 21.93 -5.70 -2.58
C ARG A 83 20.66 -5.02 -2.06
N ALA A 84 20.66 -3.70 -1.95
CA ALA A 84 19.49 -2.91 -1.55
C ALA A 84 18.32 -3.12 -2.55
N MET A 85 18.62 -3.14 -3.85
CA MET A 85 17.62 -3.44 -4.88
C MET A 85 16.97 -4.82 -4.69
N ARG A 86 17.78 -5.87 -4.46
CA ARG A 86 17.27 -7.22 -4.22
C ARG A 86 16.43 -7.30 -2.94
N ALA A 87 16.88 -6.66 -1.87
CA ALA A 87 16.14 -6.61 -0.61
C ALA A 87 14.78 -5.91 -0.77
N GLY A 88 14.74 -4.80 -1.52
CA GLY A 88 13.50 -4.10 -1.86
C GLY A 88 12.49 -5.01 -2.57
N PHE A 89 12.92 -5.75 -3.60
CA PHE A 89 12.05 -6.71 -4.28
C PHE A 89 11.61 -7.88 -3.40
N GLU A 90 12.48 -8.39 -2.53
CA GLU A 90 12.12 -9.48 -1.61
C GLU A 90 11.01 -9.03 -0.64
N LEU A 91 11.13 -7.83 -0.08
CA LEU A 91 10.13 -7.24 0.80
C LEU A 91 8.82 -6.94 0.06
N GLN A 92 8.91 -6.40 -1.16
CA GLN A 92 7.75 -6.16 -2.02
C GLN A 92 7.02 -7.48 -2.38
N ALA A 93 7.77 -8.55 -2.66
CA ALA A 93 7.19 -9.87 -2.91
C ALA A 93 6.50 -10.46 -1.67
N LYS A 94 7.08 -10.28 -0.48
CA LYS A 94 6.45 -10.65 0.80
C LYS A 94 5.15 -9.87 1.02
N TYR A 95 5.15 -8.56 0.76
CA TYR A 95 3.93 -7.75 0.81
C TYR A 95 2.84 -8.31 -0.10
N PHE A 96 3.16 -8.56 -1.39
CA PHE A 96 2.18 -9.09 -2.34
C PHE A 96 1.63 -10.47 -1.97
N LYS A 97 2.47 -11.33 -1.38
CA LYS A 97 2.03 -12.65 -0.89
C LYS A 97 0.97 -12.55 0.20
N ILE A 98 1.08 -11.57 1.10
CA ILE A 98 0.15 -11.44 2.22
C ILE A 98 -1.10 -10.64 1.81
N ILE A 99 -0.94 -9.51 1.11
CA ILE A 99 -2.08 -8.68 0.69
C ILE A 99 -3.04 -9.48 -0.22
N LYS A 100 -2.54 -10.34 -1.11
CA LYS A 100 -3.42 -11.16 -1.96
C LYS A 100 -4.28 -12.13 -1.16
N ILE A 101 -3.77 -12.67 -0.05
CA ILE A 101 -4.51 -13.57 0.83
C ILE A 101 -5.59 -12.77 1.56
N LEU A 102 -5.26 -11.58 2.07
CA LEU A 102 -6.23 -10.68 2.72
C LEU A 102 -7.33 -10.24 1.76
N ILE A 103 -7.01 -9.96 0.49
CA ILE A 103 -8.00 -9.63 -0.55
C ILE A 103 -8.97 -10.79 -0.78
N ILE A 104 -8.48 -12.03 -0.85
CA ILE A 104 -9.34 -13.22 -1.02
C ILE A 104 -10.30 -13.36 0.17
N ILE A 105 -9.78 -13.25 1.39
CA ILE A 105 -10.61 -13.31 2.61
C ILE A 105 -11.66 -12.20 2.61
N GLY A 106 -11.25 -10.97 2.29
CA GLY A 106 -12.15 -9.82 2.20
C GLY A 106 -13.26 -10.01 1.17
N LEU A 107 -12.95 -10.57 -0.01
CA LEU A 107 -13.94 -10.87 -1.03
C LEU A 107 -14.98 -11.91 -0.55
N VAL A 108 -14.54 -12.97 0.11
CA VAL A 108 -15.45 -13.99 0.65
C VAL A 108 -16.39 -13.39 1.70
N LEU A 109 -15.85 -12.60 2.64
CA LEU A 109 -16.66 -11.92 3.67
C LEU A 109 -17.63 -10.89 3.06
N MET A 110 -17.21 -10.16 2.03
CA MET A 110 -18.07 -9.20 1.32
C MET A 110 -19.27 -9.91 0.68
N VAL A 111 -19.05 -11.02 -0.02
CA VAL A 111 -20.13 -11.80 -0.65
C VAL A 111 -21.10 -12.36 0.41
N LEU A 112 -20.57 -12.94 1.50
CA LEU A 112 -21.39 -13.42 2.61
C LEU A 112 -22.20 -12.29 3.26
N GLY A 113 -21.59 -11.12 3.45
CA GLY A 113 -22.26 -9.94 3.99
C GLY A 113 -23.42 -9.46 3.12
N ILE A 114 -23.25 -9.45 1.79
CA ILE A 114 -24.32 -9.08 0.86
C ILE A 114 -25.48 -10.08 0.92
N ILE A 115 -25.19 -11.39 0.94
CA ILE A 115 -26.23 -12.43 1.05
C ILE A 115 -27.02 -12.27 2.34
N LEU A 116 -26.32 -12.09 3.47
CA LEU A 116 -26.95 -11.89 4.77
C LEU A 116 -27.78 -10.60 4.81
N PHE A 117 -27.29 -9.52 4.20
CA PHE A 117 -28.01 -8.26 4.11
C PHE A 117 -29.37 -8.42 3.41
N PHE A 118 -29.40 -9.05 2.23
CA PHE A 118 -30.67 -9.31 1.54
C PHE A 118 -31.57 -10.29 2.29
N ALA A 119 -31.00 -11.33 2.91
CA ALA A 119 -31.74 -12.31 3.68
C ALA A 119 -32.46 -11.69 4.90
N LEU A 120 -31.89 -10.66 5.53
CA LEU A 120 -32.53 -9.93 6.64
C LEU A 120 -33.45 -8.80 6.16
N LEU A 121 -33.09 -8.11 5.08
CA LEU A 121 -33.81 -6.92 4.61
C LEU A 121 -35.18 -7.28 4.01
N ILE A 122 -35.28 -8.36 3.23
CA ILE A 122 -36.55 -8.80 2.62
C ILE A 122 -37.65 -9.06 3.67
N PRO A 123 -37.44 -9.92 4.69
CA PRO A 123 -38.46 -10.17 5.71
C PRO A 123 -38.76 -8.94 6.57
N PHE A 124 -37.74 -8.12 6.85
CA PHE A 124 -37.92 -6.86 7.58
C PHE A 124 -38.87 -5.92 6.84
N ILE A 125 -38.69 -5.74 5.53
CA ILE A 125 -39.59 -4.95 4.70
C ILE A 125 -41.00 -5.55 4.68
N SER A 126 -41.16 -6.87 4.51
CA SER A 126 -42.49 -7.48 4.50
C SER A 126 -43.25 -7.28 5.81
N THR A 127 -42.56 -7.36 6.96
CA THR A 127 -43.21 -7.11 8.25
C THR A 127 -43.74 -5.69 8.38
N ILE A 128 -42.97 -4.68 7.91
CA ILE A 128 -43.41 -3.28 7.94
C ILE A 128 -44.65 -3.07 7.07
N TYR A 129 -44.69 -3.68 5.88
CA TYR A 129 -45.86 -3.59 4.99
C TYR A 129 -47.11 -4.21 5.63
N GLU A 130 -46.98 -5.34 6.32
CA GLU A 130 -48.11 -5.99 6.99
C GLU A 130 -48.68 -5.15 8.14
N TYR A 131 -47.81 -4.54 8.97
CA TYR A 131 -48.24 -3.63 10.04
C TYR A 131 -49.02 -2.41 9.53
N GLN A 132 -48.69 -1.87 8.36
CA GLN A 132 -49.42 -0.75 7.78
C GLN A 132 -50.78 -1.15 7.21
N HIS A 133 -50.93 -2.40 6.73
CA HIS A 133 -52.17 -2.86 6.11
C HIS A 133 -53.23 -3.29 7.13
N TYR A 134 -52.84 -3.82 8.29
CA TYR A 134 -53.75 -4.21 9.37
C TYR A 134 -53.98 -3.10 10.43
N GLY A 135 -53.25 -1.99 10.34
CA GLY A 135 -53.38 -0.83 11.23
C GLY A 135 -54.34 0.26 10.76
N SER A 136 -55.07 0.04 9.65
CA SER A 136 -56.10 0.95 9.09
C SER A 136 -57.51 0.40 9.22
#